data_AF-A0A920P0J0-F1
#
_entry.id   AF-A0A920P0J0-F1
#
_cell.length_a   1.000
_cell.length_b   1.000
_cell.length_c   1.000
_cell.angle_alpha   90.00
_cell.angle_beta   90.00
_cell.angle_gamma   90.00
#
_symmetry.space_group_name_H-M   'P 1'
#
loop_
_entity.id
_entity.type
_entity.pdbx_description
1 polymer ?
#
loop_
_entity_poly.entity_id
_entity_poly.type
_entity_poly.pdbx_seq_one_letter_code
_entity_poly.pdbx_strand_id
1 'polypeptide(L)'
;MPDPKIEKASDVIVKIGAAGVCRTDLHIIEGVWKHIQDPDGTLLPCVMGHENAGWVEDVGKDVTEYKKGDPVILHPLISGTGGTCLDCRRGNDMHAAAGAFPGLSIKEGGYSELLKTSVKNFKFKSFQKF
;
A
#
# COMPACT_ATOMS: atom_id res chain seq x y z
N MET A 1 3.16 13.80 8.84
CA MET A 1 4.19 12.97 8.18
C MET A 1 4.74 13.78 7.02
N PRO A 2 6.05 13.71 6.72
CA PRO A 2 6.57 14.29 5.48
C PRO A 2 5.97 13.58 4.27
N ASP A 3 5.92 14.27 3.14
CA ASP A 3 5.46 13.66 1.88
C ASP A 3 6.34 12.46 1.51
N PRO A 4 5.74 11.38 1.00
CA PRO A 4 6.49 10.20 0.59
C PRO A 4 7.45 10.55 -0.55
N LYS A 5 8.57 9.81 -0.60
CA LYS A 5 9.57 9.91 -1.67
C LYS A 5 9.80 8.53 -2.28
N ILE A 6 10.10 8.52 -3.57
CA ILE A 6 10.59 7.33 -4.27
C ILE A 6 11.95 6.95 -3.67
N GLU A 7 12.07 5.74 -3.14
CA GLU A 7 13.30 5.20 -2.54
C GLU A 7 13.78 3.96 -3.30
N LYS A 8 12.85 3.13 -3.77
CA LYS A 8 13.12 1.95 -4.59
C LYS A 8 12.69 2.19 -6.02
N ALA A 9 13.37 1.50 -6.94
CA ALA A 9 13.09 1.60 -8.36
C ALA A 9 11.68 1.10 -8.75
N SER A 10 11.03 0.31 -7.89
CA SER A 10 9.67 -0.23 -8.06
C SER A 10 8.61 0.50 -7.22
N ASP A 11 8.98 1.58 -6.53
CA ASP A 11 8.04 2.39 -5.76
C ASP A 11 7.09 3.13 -6.70
N VAL A 12 5.87 3.35 -6.21
CA VAL A 12 4.90 4.25 -6.83
C VAL A 12 4.29 5.11 -5.74
N ILE A 13 4.20 6.41 -5.99
CA ILE A 13 3.42 7.33 -5.15
C ILE A 13 2.06 7.52 -5.82
N VAL A 14 1.00 7.38 -5.03
CA VAL A 14 -0.38 7.53 -5.48
C VAL A 14 -0.98 8.72 -4.77
N LYS A 15 -1.54 9.65 -5.55
CA LYS A 15 -2.44 10.67 -5.04
C LYS A 15 -3.78 10.02 -4.74
N ILE A 16 -4.12 9.94 -3.46
CA ILE A 16 -5.36 9.30 -3.00
C ILE A 16 -6.55 10.14 -3.48
N GLY A 17 -7.45 9.48 -4.21
CA GLY A 17 -8.73 10.06 -4.61
C GLY A 17 -9.86 9.70 -3.65
N ALA A 18 -9.82 8.48 -3.12
CA ALA A 18 -10.73 7.98 -2.10
C ALA A 18 -10.06 6.87 -1.28
N ALA A 19 -10.44 6.80 0.00
CA ALA A 19 -10.09 5.72 0.91
C ALA A 19 -11.37 5.22 1.60
N GLY A 20 -11.60 3.91 1.54
CA GLY A 20 -12.72 3.24 2.19
C GLY A 20 -12.54 3.19 3.71
N VAL A 21 -13.66 3.25 4.43
CA VAL A 21 -13.70 3.05 5.89
C VAL A 21 -14.06 1.61 6.19
N CYS A 22 -13.12 0.88 6.77
CA CYS A 22 -13.28 -0.52 7.10
C CYS A 22 -13.56 -0.71 8.59
N ARG A 23 -14.28 -1.78 8.95
CA ARG A 23 -14.47 -2.15 10.37
C ARG A 23 -13.13 -2.36 11.09
N THR A 24 -12.11 -2.82 10.37
CA THR A 24 -10.76 -3.00 10.89
C THR A 24 -10.16 -1.69 11.41
N ASP A 25 -10.50 -0.53 10.83
CA ASP A 25 -10.01 0.75 11.35
C ASP A 25 -10.53 1.02 12.77
N LEU A 26 -11.78 0.63 13.05
CA LEU A 26 -12.33 0.70 14.41
C LEU A 26 -11.61 -0.27 15.36
N HIS A 27 -11.25 -1.48 14.90
CA HIS A 27 -10.47 -2.42 15.70
C HIS A 27 -9.08 -1.89 16.08
N ILE A 28 -8.47 -1.04 15.24
CA ILE A 28 -7.23 -0.32 15.57
C ILE A 28 -7.51 0.73 16.64
N ILE A 29 -8.53 1.58 16.44
CA ILE A 29 -8.91 2.66 17.39
C ILE A 29 -9.27 2.10 18.77
N GLU A 30 -10.03 0.99 18.82
CA GLU A 30 -10.46 0.31 20.04
C GLU A 30 -9.33 -0.52 20.67
N GLY A 31 -8.20 -0.69 19.99
CA GLY A 31 -7.05 -1.46 20.47
C GLY A 31 -7.23 -2.98 20.41
N VAL A 32 -8.30 -3.48 19.79
CA VAL A 32 -8.58 -4.93 19.64
C VAL A 32 -7.41 -5.65 18.97
N TRP A 33 -6.78 -5.01 17.98
CA TRP A 33 -5.68 -5.59 17.21
C TRP A 33 -4.28 -5.17 17.70
N LYS A 34 -4.17 -4.44 18.82
CA LYS A 34 -2.89 -3.94 19.32
C LYS A 34 -1.84 -5.03 19.49
N HIS A 35 -2.22 -6.16 20.08
CA HIS A 35 -1.33 -7.30 20.33
C HIS A 35 -0.79 -7.97 19.04
N ILE A 36 -1.40 -7.69 17.88
CA ILE A 36 -1.01 -8.24 16.58
C ILE A 36 -0.27 -7.18 15.76
N GLN A 37 -0.81 -5.97 15.68
CA GLN A 37 -0.32 -4.90 14.78
C GLN A 37 0.70 -3.97 15.42
N ASP A 38 0.66 -3.82 16.74
CA ASP A 38 1.56 -2.96 17.51
C ASP A 38 2.10 -3.70 18.75
N PRO A 39 2.71 -4.90 18.59
CA PRO A 39 3.12 -5.73 19.71
C PRO A 39 4.24 -5.10 20.55
N ASP A 40 5.06 -4.22 19.95
CA ASP A 40 6.16 -3.53 20.60
C ASP A 40 5.87 -2.05 20.93
N GLY A 41 4.67 -1.55 20.60
CA GLY A 41 4.26 -0.18 20.87
C GLY A 41 4.92 0.87 19.95
N THR A 42 5.54 0.47 18.84
CA THR A 42 6.28 1.37 17.95
C THR A 42 5.48 1.88 16.76
N LEU A 43 4.31 1.29 16.46
CA LEU A 43 3.49 1.65 15.31
C LEU A 43 2.90 3.06 15.45
N LEU A 44 2.37 3.39 16.62
CA LEU A 44 1.69 4.67 16.84
C LEU A 44 2.69 5.84 17.02
N PRO A 45 2.34 7.07 16.57
CA PRO A 45 1.18 7.41 15.75
C PRO A 45 1.33 6.88 14.31
N CYS A 46 0.22 6.42 13.73
CA CYS A 46 0.13 5.98 12.33
C CYS A 46 -1.00 6.71 11.60
N VAL A 47 -0.92 6.76 10.28
CA VAL A 47 -2.02 7.12 9.38
C VAL A 47 -2.74 5.83 9.00
N MET A 48 -4.04 5.73 9.28
CA MET A 48 -4.88 4.57 8.92
C MET A 48 -5.32 4.61 7.44
N GLY A 49 -6.16 3.66 7.02
CA GLY A 49 -6.76 3.61 5.68
C GLY A 49 -6.03 2.64 4.75
N HIS A 50 -6.68 1.52 4.46
CA HIS A 50 -6.11 0.42 3.67
C HIS A 50 -6.94 0.00 2.46
N GLU A 51 -8.03 0.72 2.18
CA GLU A 51 -8.93 0.47 1.06
C GLU A 51 -8.83 1.64 0.06
N ASN A 52 -7.76 1.69 -0.71
CA ASN A 52 -7.31 2.93 -1.36
C ASN A 52 -7.42 2.89 -2.89
N ALA A 53 -7.87 3.99 -3.48
CA ALA A 53 -7.86 4.23 -4.92
C ALA A 53 -7.50 5.69 -5.23
N GLY A 54 -6.95 5.92 -6.43
CA GLY A 54 -6.51 7.26 -6.82
C GLY A 54 -5.78 7.26 -8.16
N TRP A 55 -4.81 8.17 -8.28
CA TRP A 55 -4.03 8.34 -9.49
C TRP A 55 -2.54 8.27 -9.19
N VAL A 56 -1.76 7.66 -10.08
CA VAL A 56 -0.30 7.69 -10.00
C VAL A 56 0.18 9.14 -9.99
N GLU A 57 1.00 9.51 -9.00
CA GLU A 57 1.59 10.84 -8.85
C GLU A 57 3.07 10.84 -9.29
N ASP A 58 3.82 9.82 -8.89
CA ASP A 58 5.24 9.63 -9.24
C ASP A 58 5.62 8.13 -9.24
N VAL A 59 6.66 7.76 -9.97
CA VAL A 59 7.08 6.36 -10.15
C VAL A 59 8.59 6.19 -10.08
N GLY A 60 9.03 5.04 -9.57
CA GLY A 60 10.42 4.63 -9.62
C GLY A 60 10.90 4.30 -11.03
N LYS A 61 12.21 4.39 -11.24
CA LYS A 61 12.86 4.24 -12.56
C LYS A 61 12.58 2.92 -13.30
N ASP A 62 12.21 1.85 -12.60
CA ASP A 62 11.95 0.54 -13.21
C ASP A 62 10.46 0.33 -13.51
N VAL A 63 9.60 1.28 -13.15
CA VAL A 63 8.16 1.27 -13.45
C VAL A 63 7.95 1.84 -14.85
N THR A 64 7.63 0.97 -15.81
CA THR A 64 7.48 1.37 -17.23
C THR A 64 6.04 1.27 -17.72
N GLU A 65 5.23 0.50 -17.00
CA GLU A 65 3.86 0.18 -17.37
C GLU A 65 2.82 1.20 -16.91
N TYR A 66 3.18 2.13 -16.01
CA TYR A 66 2.32 3.18 -15.47
C TYR A 66 3.02 4.54 -15.56
N LYS A 67 2.23 5.60 -15.68
CA LYS A 67 2.69 6.99 -15.67
C LYS A 67 1.77 7.86 -14.81
N LYS A 68 2.26 9.06 -14.47
CA LYS A 68 1.48 10.06 -13.74
C LYS A 68 0.11 10.26 -14.38
N GLY A 69 -0.93 10.26 -13.54
CA GLY A 69 -2.33 10.41 -13.93
C GLY A 69 -3.06 9.11 -14.27
N ASP A 70 -2.39 7.96 -14.33
CA ASP A 70 -3.07 6.69 -14.53
C ASP A 70 -3.92 6.33 -13.29
N PRO A 71 -5.19 5.92 -13.46
CA PRO A 71 -6.06 5.53 -12.35
C PRO A 71 -5.69 4.15 -11.83
N VAL A 72 -5.64 4.01 -10.49
CA VAL A 72 -5.23 2.78 -9.82
C VAL A 72 -6.09 2.47 -8.60
N ILE A 73 -6.27 1.17 -8.34
CA ILE A 73 -6.77 0.63 -7.08
C ILE A 73 -5.64 -0.19 -6.45
N LEU A 74 -5.49 -0.08 -5.13
CA LEU A 74 -4.35 -0.67 -4.42
C LEU A 74 -4.72 -2.01 -3.80
N HIS A 75 -3.97 -3.05 -4.15
CA HIS A 75 -3.88 -4.22 -3.28
C HIS A 75 -3.24 -3.78 -1.95
N PRO A 76 -3.78 -4.18 -0.78
CA PRO A 76 -3.40 -3.56 0.49
C PRO A 76 -2.03 -4.02 0.99
N LEU A 77 -1.60 -5.26 0.73
CA LEU A 77 -0.31 -5.75 1.21
C LEU A 77 0.81 -5.51 0.18
N ILE A 78 1.89 -4.84 0.60
CA ILE A 78 3.15 -4.66 -0.12
C ILE A 78 4.10 -5.82 0.22
N SER A 79 4.57 -6.56 -0.78
CA SER A 79 5.54 -7.63 -0.58
C SER A 79 6.92 -7.07 -0.22
N GLY A 80 7.47 -7.45 0.94
CA GLY A 80 8.82 -7.05 1.35
C GLY A 80 9.93 -7.62 0.45
N THR A 81 9.64 -8.71 -0.26
CA THR A 81 10.57 -9.34 -1.21
C THR A 81 10.35 -8.91 -2.66
N GLY A 82 9.51 -7.90 -2.91
CA GLY A 82 9.20 -7.43 -4.27
C GLY A 82 8.54 -8.50 -5.15
N GLY A 83 7.85 -9.47 -4.55
CA GLY A 83 7.18 -10.56 -5.26
C GLY A 83 8.05 -11.79 -5.54
N THR A 84 9.22 -11.92 -4.90
CA THR A 84 10.16 -13.02 -5.21
C THR A 84 10.07 -14.23 -4.28
N CYS A 85 9.44 -14.12 -3.11
CA CYS A 85 9.26 -15.25 -2.19
C CYS A 85 8.29 -16.32 -2.73
N LEU A 86 8.32 -17.53 -2.14
CA LEU A 86 7.50 -18.66 -2.57
C LEU A 86 6.00 -18.34 -2.59
N ASP A 87 5.48 -17.68 -1.56
CA ASP A 87 4.06 -17.28 -1.49
C ASP A 87 3.68 -16.30 -2.59
N CYS A 88 4.51 -15.29 -2.84
CA CYS A 88 4.29 -14.37 -3.97
C CYS A 88 4.26 -15.10 -5.31
N ARG A 89 5.18 -16.04 -5.53
CA ARG A 89 5.25 -16.85 -6.77
C ARG A 89 4.08 -17.82 -6.93
N ARG A 90 3.39 -18.16 -5.83
CA ARG A 90 2.18 -18.98 -5.81
C ARG A 90 0.88 -18.16 -5.90
N GLY A 91 0.96 -16.83 -5.91
CA GLY A 91 -0.21 -15.94 -5.89
C GLY A 91 -0.80 -15.72 -4.49
N ASN A 92 -0.10 -16.12 -3.44
CA ASN A 92 -0.51 -15.95 -2.04
C ASN A 92 0.00 -14.61 -1.49
N ASP A 93 -0.45 -13.49 -2.08
CA ASP A 93 0.05 -12.16 -1.72
C ASP A 93 -0.02 -11.87 -0.21
N MET A 94 -1.11 -12.28 0.46
CA MET A 94 -1.32 -12.07 1.89
C MET A 94 -0.31 -12.80 2.81
N HIS A 95 0.44 -13.75 2.25
CA HIS A 95 1.49 -14.50 2.96
C HIS A 95 2.90 -14.08 2.49
N ALA A 96 3.02 -12.96 1.78
CA ALA A 96 4.32 -12.47 1.33
C ALA A 96 5.27 -12.23 2.52
N ALA A 97 6.49 -12.74 2.38
CA ALA A 97 7.53 -12.54 3.37
C ALA A 97 7.85 -11.04 3.55
N ALA A 98 8.03 -10.63 4.81
CA ALA A 98 8.27 -9.24 5.22
C ALA A 98 7.22 -8.26 4.65
N GLY A 99 5.95 -8.69 4.59
CA GLY A 99 4.85 -7.88 4.09
C GLY A 99 4.63 -6.62 4.93
N ALA A 100 4.38 -5.50 4.25
CA ALA A 100 3.97 -4.24 4.85
C ALA A 100 2.54 -3.91 4.41
N PHE A 101 1.66 -3.55 5.35
CA PHE A 101 0.25 -3.30 5.09
C PHE A 101 -0.06 -1.84 5.49
N PRO A 102 -0.04 -0.89 4.54
CA PRO A 102 -0.34 0.50 4.81
C PRO A 102 -1.69 0.67 5.49
N GLY A 103 -1.74 1.53 6.50
CA GLY A 103 -2.93 1.76 7.32
C GLY A 103 -3.20 0.69 8.38
N LEU A 104 -2.32 -0.30 8.53
CA LEU A 104 -2.49 -1.42 9.46
C LEU A 104 -1.22 -1.80 10.21
N SER A 105 -0.12 -2.16 9.52
CA SER A 105 1.12 -2.68 10.13
C SER A 105 2.34 -1.78 9.94
N ILE A 106 2.17 -0.63 9.27
CA ILE A 106 3.19 0.42 9.10
C ILE A 106 2.57 1.80 9.37
N LYS A 107 3.42 2.82 9.48
CA LYS A 107 2.99 4.16 9.88
C LYS A 107 2.22 4.92 8.79
N GLU A 108 2.42 4.55 7.53
CA GLU A 108 1.79 5.15 6.37
C GLU A 108 0.47 4.45 6.04
N GLY A 109 -0.55 5.21 5.65
CA GLY A 109 -1.85 4.71 5.22
C GLY A 109 -2.53 5.71 4.29
N GLY A 110 -3.68 5.33 3.74
CA GLY A 110 -4.37 6.09 2.69
C GLY A 110 -5.37 7.13 3.18
N TYR A 111 -5.55 7.33 4.49
CA TYR A 111 -6.17 8.56 5.02
C TYR A 111 -5.18 9.74 4.95
N SER A 112 -4.60 9.95 3.77
CA SER A 112 -3.60 10.96 3.43
C SER A 112 -3.81 11.43 1.99
N GLU A 113 -3.18 12.54 1.61
CA GLU A 113 -3.20 13.01 0.22
C GLU A 113 -2.35 12.14 -0.70
N LEU A 114 -1.23 11.61 -0.18
CA LEU A 114 -0.27 10.80 -0.91
C LEU A 114 0.06 9.51 -0.14
N LEU A 115 0.17 8.40 -0.86
CA LEU A 115 0.61 7.11 -0.31
C LEU A 115 1.65 6.46 -1.21
N LYS A 116 2.75 6.01 -0.62
CA LYS A 116 3.75 5.18 -1.30
C LYS A 116 3.37 3.71 -1.24
N THR A 117 3.49 3.03 -2.38
CA THR A 117 3.29 1.58 -2.51
C THR A 117 4.29 1.02 -3.53
N SER A 118 4.12 -0.25 -3.90
CA SER A 118 4.88 -0.88 -4.99
C SER A 118 4.02 -1.02 -6.25
N VAL A 119 4.63 -0.94 -7.42
CA VAL A 119 3.98 -1.28 -8.69
C VAL A 119 3.36 -2.69 -8.69
N LYS A 120 3.90 -3.62 -7.90
CA LYS A 120 3.36 -4.98 -7.73
C LYS A 120 1.99 -5.04 -7.05
N ASN A 121 1.57 -3.95 -6.40
CA ASN A 121 0.25 -3.83 -5.77
C ASN A 121 -0.84 -3.43 -6.76
N PHE A 122 -0.49 -3.07 -8.00
CA PHE A 122 -1.46 -2.82 -9.06
C PHE A 122 -1.75 -4.14 -9.78
N LYS A 123 -2.92 -4.74 -9.48
CA LYS A 123 -3.30 -6.06 -10.01
C LYS A 123 -4.04 -6.00 -11.34
N PHE A 124 -4.48 -4.82 -11.75
CA PHE A 124 -5.19 -4.60 -13.01
C PHE A 124 -4.55 -3.46 -13.77
N LYS A 125 -4.16 -3.71 -15.01
CA LYS A 125 -3.93 -2.65 -15.98
C LYS A 125 -5.24 -2.42 -16.70
N SER A 126 -5.78 -1.20 -16.66
CA SER A 126 -6.89 -0.81 -17.53
C SER A 126 -6.52 -1.26 -18.95
N PHE A 127 -7.35 -2.11 -19.56
CA PHE A 127 -7.25 -2.38 -20.99
C PHE A 127 -7.31 -1.01 -21.68
N GLN A 128 -6.22 -0.61 -22.33
CA GLN A 128 -6.28 0.53 -23.24
C GLN A 128 -7.42 0.22 -24.21
N LYS A 129 -8.37 1.17 -24.34
CA LYS A 129 -9.38 1.12 -25.40
C LYS A 129 -8.63 0.93 -26.71
N PHE A 130 -8.92 -0.18 -27.40
CA PHE A 130 -8.57 -0.39 -28.80
C PHE A 130 -9.17 0.73 -29.66
#